data_AF-A0AAV0FRX0-F1
#
_entry.id   AF-A0AAV0FRX0-F1
#
_cell.length_a   1.000
_cell.length_b   1.000
_cell.length_c   1.000
_cell.angle_alpha   90.00
_cell.angle_beta   90.00
_cell.angle_gamma   90.00
#
_symmetry.space_group_name_H-M   'P 1'
#
loop_
_entity.id
_entity.type
_entity.pdbx_description
1 polymer ?
#
loop_
_entity_poly.entity_id
_entity_poly.type
_entity_poly.pdbx_seq_one_letter_code
_entity_poly.pdbx_strand_id
1 'polypeptide(L)'
;MSRRRRLLLSGGSQSLSCLTGNPIDDCWRCNSNWQLNRQRLADCGIGFGQYALGGKGGRYYVVTDSSDSDPVTPRPGTLRHAVIQEEPLWIVFAANMGIHLSQELIFNSYKTVDGRGADIHINGGGCITLQYISNVIIHNIHVYGCYESGEANVRSSPTHYGWRSRSDGDGISIFGARDIWIDHCSLSRCKDGLIDVVMGSTGITISNNHFSSHNEVMLLGHSDKYAPDSGMQVTIAFNHFGHNLVQRMPRCRRGFIHIVNNDFTRWEMYAIGGSGNPTINSQGNRYMAPFDRNAKEVSFK
;
A
#
# COMPACT_ATOMS: atom_id res chain seq x y z
N MET A 1 -0.62 -19.26 19.35
CA MET A 1 0.62 -19.78 18.68
C MET A 1 0.97 -18.85 17.52
N SER A 2 2.23 -18.43 17.39
CA SER A 2 2.70 -17.68 16.22
C SER A 2 2.49 -18.48 14.93
N ARG A 3 2.17 -17.81 13.81
CA ARG A 3 1.99 -18.41 12.48
C ARG A 3 3.20 -19.25 12.06
N ARG A 4 4.40 -18.86 12.48
CA ARG A 4 5.64 -19.65 12.32
C ARG A 4 5.55 -21.01 13.00
N ARG A 5 5.01 -21.07 14.22
CA ARG A 5 4.79 -22.34 14.94
C ARG A 5 3.78 -23.22 14.20
N ARG A 6 2.75 -22.64 13.56
CA ARG A 6 1.81 -23.40 12.72
C ARG A 6 2.49 -23.95 11.45
N LEU A 7 3.27 -23.12 10.74
CA LEU A 7 4.02 -23.55 9.55
C LEU A 7 5.03 -24.66 9.87
N LEU A 8 5.73 -24.57 11.00
CA LEU A 8 6.66 -25.60 11.47
C LEU A 8 5.97 -26.91 11.89
N LEU A 9 4.73 -26.83 12.39
CA LEU A 9 3.96 -28.01 12.82
C LEU A 9 3.20 -28.69 11.66
N SER A 10 2.96 -27.99 10.54
CA SER A 10 2.22 -28.52 9.39
C SER A 10 3.09 -29.10 8.27
N GLY A 11 4.41 -28.94 8.33
CA GLY A 11 5.35 -29.38 7.28
C GLY A 11 6.14 -30.62 7.69
N GLY A 12 5.83 -31.78 7.14
CA GLY A 12 6.72 -32.94 7.20
C GLY A 12 8.01 -32.66 6.43
N SER A 13 9.17 -32.83 7.09
CA SER A 13 10.60 -32.88 6.67
C SER A 13 11.15 -32.14 5.43
N GLN A 14 10.35 -31.45 4.62
CA GLN A 14 10.76 -30.64 3.49
C GLN A 14 10.26 -29.21 3.72
N SER A 15 11.17 -28.24 3.95
CA SER A 15 11.00 -26.78 3.70
C SER A 15 11.71 -25.83 4.69
N LEU A 16 12.64 -26.29 5.53
CA LEU A 16 13.51 -25.35 6.27
C LEU A 16 14.41 -24.51 5.34
N SER A 17 14.60 -24.90 4.07
CA SER A 17 15.51 -24.23 3.11
C SER A 17 14.95 -22.98 2.44
N CYS A 18 13.63 -22.75 2.45
CA CYS A 18 13.02 -21.58 1.80
C CYS A 18 12.71 -20.42 2.76
N LEU A 19 12.63 -20.68 4.06
CA LEU A 19 12.21 -19.69 5.03
C LEU A 19 13.23 -18.54 5.13
N THR A 20 12.75 -17.33 4.88
CA THR A 20 13.52 -16.07 4.94
C THR A 20 13.45 -15.42 6.31
N GLY A 21 12.51 -15.86 7.17
CA GLY A 21 12.21 -15.21 8.44
C GLY A 21 11.11 -14.15 8.34
N ASN A 22 10.67 -13.82 7.13
CA ASN A 22 9.51 -13.00 6.86
C ASN A 22 8.27 -13.90 6.69
N PRO A 23 7.35 -13.95 7.67
CA PRO A 23 6.21 -14.87 7.64
C PRO A 23 5.18 -14.56 6.54
N ILE A 24 5.18 -13.36 5.97
CA ILE A 24 4.34 -13.01 4.81
C ILE A 24 4.88 -13.72 3.58
N ASP A 25 6.15 -13.50 3.25
CA ASP A 25 6.80 -14.08 2.08
C ASP A 25 6.90 -15.60 2.19
N ASP A 26 7.28 -16.12 3.37
CA ASP A 26 7.38 -17.56 3.64
C ASP A 26 6.05 -18.30 3.39
N CYS A 27 4.91 -17.61 3.50
CA CYS A 27 3.59 -18.20 3.29
C CYS A 27 3.27 -18.51 1.81
N TRP A 28 3.78 -17.70 0.87
CA TRP A 28 3.47 -17.84 -0.55
C TRP A 28 4.70 -18.09 -1.44
N ARG A 29 5.85 -17.44 -1.19
CA ARG A 29 7.06 -17.59 -2.01
C ARG A 29 7.65 -18.99 -1.95
N CYS A 30 7.45 -19.69 -0.83
CA CYS A 30 7.91 -21.07 -0.67
C CYS A 30 7.10 -22.10 -1.45
N ASN A 31 6.03 -21.68 -2.11
CA ASN A 31 5.39 -22.49 -3.13
C ASN A 31 5.97 -22.11 -4.50
N SER A 32 6.77 -22.99 -5.09
CA SER A 32 7.36 -22.80 -6.42
C SER A 32 6.33 -22.61 -7.54
N ASN A 33 5.07 -23.01 -7.31
CA ASN A 33 3.96 -22.91 -8.25
C ASN A 33 3.02 -21.73 -7.92
N TRP A 34 3.49 -20.66 -7.27
CA TRP A 34 2.65 -19.51 -6.93
C TRP A 34 1.92 -18.92 -8.14
N GLN A 35 2.51 -19.01 -9.34
CA GLN A 35 1.95 -18.55 -10.61
C GLN A 35 0.64 -19.27 -10.94
N LEU A 36 0.53 -20.56 -10.57
CA LEU A 36 -0.67 -21.38 -10.78
C LEU A 36 -1.73 -21.13 -9.70
N ASN A 37 -1.38 -20.44 -8.62
CA ASN A 37 -2.28 -20.14 -7.51
C ASN A 37 -2.05 -18.73 -6.97
N ARG A 38 -2.15 -17.72 -7.85
CA ARG A 38 -1.85 -16.31 -7.49
C ARG A 38 -2.68 -15.83 -6.31
N GLN A 39 -3.96 -16.22 -6.26
CA GLN A 39 -4.91 -15.78 -5.24
C GLN A 39 -4.57 -16.28 -3.83
N ARG A 40 -3.74 -17.32 -3.68
CA ARG A 40 -3.22 -17.77 -2.37
C ARG A 40 -2.47 -16.66 -1.62
N LEU A 41 -1.93 -15.67 -2.33
CA LEU A 41 -1.32 -14.50 -1.71
C LEU A 41 -2.25 -13.86 -0.67
N ALA A 42 -3.55 -13.75 -0.95
CA ALA A 42 -4.52 -13.12 -0.05
C ALA A 42 -4.70 -13.86 1.29
N ASP A 43 -4.24 -15.12 1.40
CA ASP A 43 -4.21 -15.83 2.68
C ASP A 43 -2.99 -15.46 3.53
N CYS A 44 -2.00 -14.78 2.96
CA CYS A 44 -0.70 -14.52 3.58
C CYS A 44 -0.58 -13.19 4.32
N GLY A 45 -1.62 -12.35 4.27
CA GLY A 45 -1.72 -11.14 5.08
C GLY A 45 -1.52 -11.42 6.58
N ILE A 46 -0.92 -10.46 7.28
CA ILE A 46 -0.76 -10.45 8.74
C ILE A 46 -1.08 -9.05 9.26
N GLY A 47 -1.03 -8.86 10.58
CA GLY A 47 -1.27 -7.55 11.20
C GLY A 47 -2.72 -7.14 11.10
N PHE A 48 -2.99 -5.84 11.17
CA PHE A 48 -4.36 -5.32 11.16
C PHE A 48 -5.05 -5.47 9.80
N GLY A 49 -4.31 -5.46 8.69
CA GLY A 49 -4.82 -5.72 7.34
C GLY A 49 -4.92 -7.20 6.95
N GLN A 50 -4.76 -8.15 7.89
CA GLN A 50 -4.81 -9.59 7.59
C GLN A 50 -6.13 -10.08 6.97
N TYR A 51 -7.20 -9.30 7.10
CA TYR A 51 -8.52 -9.61 6.55
C TYR A 51 -8.75 -9.03 5.15
N ALA A 52 -7.78 -8.31 4.58
CA ALA A 52 -7.84 -7.84 3.20
C ALA A 52 -7.84 -9.03 2.24
N LEU A 53 -9.02 -9.44 1.75
CA LEU A 53 -9.15 -10.55 0.80
C LEU A 53 -8.88 -10.11 -0.65
N GLY A 54 -8.89 -8.80 -0.91
CA GLY A 54 -8.77 -8.25 -2.26
C GLY A 54 -9.84 -8.83 -3.19
N GLY A 55 -9.44 -9.23 -4.39
CA GLY A 55 -10.29 -9.90 -5.37
C GLY A 55 -10.32 -11.42 -5.28
N LYS A 56 -9.93 -12.03 -4.15
CA LYS A 56 -9.92 -13.49 -3.99
C LYS A 56 -11.31 -14.09 -4.24
N GLY A 57 -11.37 -15.21 -4.95
CA GLY A 57 -12.61 -15.86 -5.40
C GLY A 57 -13.24 -15.20 -6.63
N GLY A 58 -12.80 -13.99 -6.97
CA GLY A 58 -13.15 -13.31 -8.21
C GLY A 58 -12.42 -13.88 -9.42
N ARG A 59 -12.91 -13.52 -10.60
CA ARG A 59 -12.25 -13.84 -11.88
C ARG A 59 -10.97 -13.02 -12.05
N TYR A 60 -10.07 -13.52 -12.88
CA TYR A 60 -8.93 -12.74 -13.33
C TYR A 60 -9.39 -11.65 -14.31
N TYR A 61 -8.82 -10.46 -14.15
CA TYR A 61 -8.87 -9.40 -15.15
C TYR A 61 -7.45 -9.17 -15.65
N VAL A 62 -7.23 -9.33 -16.95
CA VAL A 62 -5.90 -9.12 -17.54
C VAL A 62 -5.87 -7.72 -18.15
N VAL A 63 -5.04 -6.84 -17.61
CA VAL A 63 -4.76 -5.54 -18.20
C VAL A 63 -3.88 -5.77 -19.43
N THR A 64 -4.35 -5.26 -20.57
CA THR A 64 -3.71 -5.38 -21.89
C THR A 64 -3.45 -4.02 -22.53
N ASP A 65 -4.05 -2.95 -21.99
CA ASP A 65 -3.93 -1.58 -22.47
C ASP A 65 -3.47 -0.68 -21.31
N SER A 66 -2.33 -0.01 -21.48
CA SER A 66 -1.74 0.86 -20.47
C SER A 66 -2.21 2.32 -20.55
N SER A 67 -3.12 2.64 -21.48
CA SER A 67 -3.64 3.99 -21.66
C SER A 67 -4.66 4.40 -20.58
N ASP A 68 -4.70 5.70 -20.30
CA ASP A 68 -5.61 6.31 -19.33
C ASP A 68 -6.14 7.69 -19.79
N SER A 69 -6.41 7.82 -21.09
CA SER A 69 -6.78 9.11 -21.72
C SER A 69 -8.18 9.63 -21.35
N ASP A 70 -9.07 8.74 -20.89
CA ASP A 70 -10.44 9.11 -20.53
C ASP A 70 -10.79 8.58 -19.13
N PRO A 71 -10.81 9.47 -18.12
CA PRO A 71 -11.12 9.09 -16.74
C PRO A 71 -12.62 8.83 -16.51
N VAL A 72 -13.49 9.16 -17.48
CA VAL A 72 -14.95 8.99 -17.41
C VAL A 72 -15.43 7.77 -18.19
N THR A 73 -14.81 7.41 -19.31
CA THR A 73 -15.20 6.21 -20.09
C THR A 73 -14.02 5.27 -20.35
N PRO A 74 -13.47 4.64 -19.29
CA PRO A 74 -12.31 3.77 -19.44
C PRO A 74 -12.63 2.55 -20.30
N ARG A 75 -11.73 2.20 -21.22
CA ARG A 75 -11.92 1.06 -22.12
C ARG A 75 -11.65 -0.28 -21.42
N PRO A 76 -12.42 -1.35 -21.71
CA PRO A 76 -12.03 -2.70 -21.32
C PRO A 76 -10.60 -3.02 -21.78
N GLY A 77 -9.84 -3.71 -20.94
CA GLY A 77 -8.40 -3.94 -21.09
C GLY A 77 -7.52 -2.97 -20.31
N THR A 78 -8.05 -1.82 -19.87
CA THR A 78 -7.31 -0.84 -19.05
C THR A 78 -7.39 -1.13 -17.55
N LEU A 79 -6.39 -0.65 -16.80
CA LEU A 79 -6.42 -0.73 -15.33
C LEU A 79 -7.59 0.06 -14.74
N ARG A 80 -7.89 1.26 -15.26
CA ARG A 80 -9.02 2.08 -14.80
C ARG A 80 -10.35 1.36 -14.97
N HIS A 81 -10.57 0.68 -16.09
CA HIS A 81 -11.76 -0.13 -16.25
C HIS A 81 -11.80 -1.27 -15.23
N ALA A 82 -10.68 -1.94 -14.96
CA ALA A 82 -10.62 -3.07 -14.04
C ALA A 82 -10.99 -2.69 -12.60
N VAL A 83 -10.40 -1.61 -12.07
CA VAL A 83 -10.52 -1.27 -10.64
C VAL A 83 -11.90 -0.76 -10.24
N ILE A 84 -12.69 -0.24 -11.18
CA ILE A 84 -14.03 0.29 -10.90
C ILE A 84 -15.13 -0.78 -10.89
N GLN A 85 -14.88 -1.99 -11.42
CA GLN A 85 -15.91 -3.02 -11.56
C GLN A 85 -16.54 -3.39 -10.21
N GLU A 86 -17.80 -3.83 -10.22
CA GLU A 86 -18.53 -4.15 -8.98
C GLU A 86 -18.09 -5.50 -8.41
N GLU A 87 -17.84 -6.49 -9.28
CA GLU A 87 -17.44 -7.81 -8.85
C GLU A 87 -16.01 -7.85 -8.28
N PRO A 88 -15.70 -8.84 -7.41
CA PRO A 88 -14.33 -9.09 -7.02
C PRO A 88 -13.45 -9.40 -8.22
N LEU A 89 -12.29 -8.75 -8.34
CA LEU A 89 -11.36 -8.98 -9.44
C LEU A 89 -9.92 -9.14 -8.96
N TRP A 90 -9.28 -10.19 -9.45
CA TRP A 90 -7.84 -10.37 -9.36
C TRP A 90 -7.17 -9.84 -10.63
N ILE A 91 -6.68 -8.61 -10.55
CA ILE A 91 -6.16 -7.85 -11.69
C ILE A 91 -4.68 -8.20 -11.88
N VAL A 92 -4.33 -8.69 -13.07
CA VAL A 92 -2.96 -9.03 -13.50
C VAL A 92 -2.64 -8.32 -14.81
N PHE A 93 -1.39 -8.39 -15.25
CA PHE A 93 -0.91 -7.65 -16.42
C PHE A 93 -0.35 -8.61 -17.48
N ALA A 94 -0.67 -8.36 -18.75
CA ALA A 94 -0.22 -9.18 -19.86
C ALA A 94 1.27 -9.00 -20.20
N ALA A 95 1.85 -7.86 -19.84
CA ALA A 95 3.24 -7.48 -20.11
C ALA A 95 3.70 -6.40 -19.12
N ASN A 96 4.97 -6.01 -19.21
CA ASN A 96 5.48 -4.81 -18.56
C ASN A 96 4.73 -3.58 -19.08
N MET A 97 4.36 -2.66 -18.19
CA MET A 97 3.54 -1.50 -18.54
C MET A 97 3.94 -0.26 -17.75
N GLY A 98 4.00 0.86 -18.45
CA GLY A 98 3.93 2.19 -17.85
C GLY A 98 2.52 2.74 -18.02
N ILE A 99 1.82 2.94 -16.92
CA ILE A 99 0.45 3.46 -16.86
C ILE A 99 0.55 4.89 -16.35
N HIS A 100 0.41 5.84 -17.28
CA HIS A 100 0.42 7.27 -16.96
C HIS A 100 -1.02 7.74 -16.78
N LEU A 101 -1.40 7.99 -15.52
CA LEU A 101 -2.76 8.36 -15.15
C LEU A 101 -3.04 9.82 -15.50
N SER A 102 -4.21 10.07 -16.07
CA SER A 102 -4.67 11.45 -16.36
C SER A 102 -5.30 12.12 -15.12
N GLN A 103 -5.89 11.32 -14.25
CA GLN A 103 -6.61 11.71 -13.03
C GLN A 103 -6.48 10.61 -11.98
N GLU A 104 -6.88 10.89 -10.73
CA GLU A 104 -6.99 9.89 -9.67
C GLU A 104 -7.61 8.57 -10.18
N LEU A 105 -6.94 7.45 -9.92
CA LEU A 105 -7.41 6.10 -10.17
C LEU A 105 -8.25 5.65 -8.97
N ILE A 106 -9.56 5.88 -9.04
CA ILE A 106 -10.50 5.54 -7.98
C ILE A 106 -10.84 4.05 -8.03
N PHE A 107 -10.67 3.36 -6.91
CA PHE A 107 -10.98 1.94 -6.79
C PHE A 107 -12.41 1.71 -6.28
N ASN A 108 -12.98 0.57 -6.67
CA ASN A 108 -14.09 -0.07 -5.97
C ASN A 108 -13.56 -1.14 -4.99
N SER A 109 -14.41 -1.66 -4.11
CA SER A 109 -14.06 -2.71 -3.14
C SER A 109 -13.72 -4.04 -3.82
N TYR A 110 -13.07 -4.95 -3.08
CA TYR A 110 -12.76 -6.32 -3.50
C TYR A 110 -11.86 -6.40 -4.75
N LYS A 111 -10.74 -5.67 -4.72
CA LYS A 111 -9.77 -5.63 -5.82
C LYS A 111 -8.41 -6.09 -5.35
N THR A 112 -7.76 -6.92 -6.15
CA THR A 112 -6.32 -7.14 -6.04
C THR A 112 -5.65 -6.60 -7.29
N VAL A 113 -4.67 -5.71 -7.15
CA VAL A 113 -3.70 -5.42 -8.20
C VAL A 113 -2.46 -6.25 -7.92
N ASP A 114 -2.18 -7.23 -8.78
CA ASP A 114 -1.07 -8.18 -8.67
C ASP A 114 -0.11 -7.99 -9.84
N GLY A 115 0.94 -7.19 -9.61
CA GLY A 115 1.98 -6.93 -10.61
C GLY A 115 2.98 -8.07 -10.78
N ARG A 116 2.88 -9.19 -10.04
CA ARG A 116 3.89 -10.27 -10.15
C ARG A 116 3.94 -10.84 -11.57
N GLY A 117 5.15 -10.99 -12.09
CA GLY A 117 5.41 -11.50 -13.44
C GLY A 117 5.47 -10.41 -14.52
N ALA A 118 5.29 -9.15 -14.15
CA ALA A 118 5.48 -8.00 -15.02
C ALA A 118 6.11 -6.83 -14.25
N ASP A 119 6.77 -5.92 -14.96
CA ASP A 119 7.28 -4.67 -14.41
C ASP A 119 6.25 -3.56 -14.65
N ILE A 120 5.53 -3.17 -13.60
CA ILE A 120 4.36 -2.29 -13.67
C ILE A 120 4.64 -0.98 -12.97
N HIS A 121 4.59 0.11 -13.73
CA HIS A 121 4.85 1.48 -13.29
C HIS A 121 3.57 2.29 -13.37
N ILE A 122 3.15 2.90 -12.27
CA ILE A 122 2.01 3.81 -12.19
C ILE A 122 2.52 5.19 -11.77
N ASN A 123 2.22 6.21 -12.57
CA ASN A 123 2.59 7.59 -12.31
C ASN A 123 1.53 8.54 -12.89
N GLY A 124 1.70 9.85 -12.70
CA GLY A 124 0.82 10.86 -13.31
C GLY A 124 -0.12 11.55 -12.33
N GLY A 125 -1.31 11.92 -12.82
CA GLY A 125 -2.28 12.70 -12.07
C GLY A 125 -2.94 11.91 -10.94
N GLY A 126 -2.77 12.35 -9.69
CA GLY A 126 -3.48 11.86 -8.50
C GLY A 126 -3.15 10.44 -8.02
N CYS A 127 -2.65 9.58 -8.90
CA CYS A 127 -2.34 8.18 -8.63
C CYS A 127 -3.50 7.41 -7.96
N ILE A 128 -3.27 6.61 -6.91
CA ILE A 128 -4.24 5.62 -6.45
C ILE A 128 -5.09 6.20 -5.31
N THR A 129 -6.42 6.13 -5.45
CA THR A 129 -7.38 6.60 -4.43
C THR A 129 -8.31 5.46 -3.98
N LEU A 130 -8.19 5.07 -2.71
CA LEU A 130 -9.00 4.06 -2.02
C LEU A 130 -9.97 4.75 -1.05
N GLN A 131 -11.06 5.28 -1.58
CA GLN A 131 -11.99 6.11 -0.82
C GLN A 131 -13.31 5.37 -0.50
N TYR A 132 -13.65 5.26 0.79
CA TYR A 132 -14.87 4.63 1.30
C TYR A 132 -15.13 3.20 0.81
N ILE A 133 -14.05 2.43 0.68
CA ILE A 133 -14.08 1.05 0.17
C ILE A 133 -13.45 0.08 1.17
N SER A 134 -13.56 -1.21 0.87
CA SER A 134 -12.89 -2.24 1.66
C SER A 134 -12.31 -3.36 0.81
N ASN A 135 -11.47 -4.19 1.43
CA ASN A 135 -10.94 -5.42 0.83
C ASN A 135 -10.14 -5.12 -0.44
N VAL A 136 -9.03 -4.40 -0.29
CA VAL A 136 -8.11 -4.12 -1.41
C VAL A 136 -6.72 -4.62 -1.09
N ILE A 137 -6.10 -5.30 -2.06
CA ILE A 137 -4.68 -5.66 -2.03
C ILE A 137 -3.99 -4.95 -3.20
N ILE A 138 -2.92 -4.22 -2.91
CA ILE A 138 -2.03 -3.65 -3.93
C ILE A 138 -0.67 -4.31 -3.75
N HIS A 139 -0.24 -5.06 -4.76
CA HIS A 139 0.91 -5.93 -4.64
C HIS A 139 1.85 -5.86 -5.85
N ASN A 140 3.16 -5.70 -5.58
CA ASN A 140 4.24 -5.81 -6.55
C ASN A 140 4.15 -4.81 -7.73
N ILE A 141 3.97 -3.53 -7.43
CA ILE A 141 3.95 -2.44 -8.42
C ILE A 141 4.89 -1.28 -8.02
N HIS A 142 5.29 -0.47 -9.00
CA HIS A 142 6.03 0.77 -8.81
C HIS A 142 5.06 1.96 -8.88
N VAL A 143 5.04 2.82 -7.86
CA VAL A 143 4.22 4.05 -7.83
C VAL A 143 5.15 5.25 -7.59
N TYR A 144 5.21 6.19 -8.53
CA TYR A 144 6.10 7.34 -8.40
C TYR A 144 5.66 8.49 -9.30
N GLY A 145 6.23 9.68 -9.10
CA GLY A 145 5.98 10.81 -10.00
C GLY A 145 4.50 11.20 -10.04
N CYS A 146 3.79 10.99 -8.94
CA CYS A 146 2.40 11.41 -8.79
C CYS A 146 2.35 12.92 -8.57
N TYR A 147 1.43 13.61 -9.23
CA TYR A 147 1.24 15.05 -9.12
C TYR A 147 -0.24 15.40 -9.02
N GLU A 148 -0.54 16.64 -8.66
CA GLU A 148 -1.91 17.10 -8.47
C GLU A 148 -2.76 16.93 -9.74
N SER A 149 -3.94 16.36 -9.61
CA SER A 149 -4.94 16.29 -10.68
C SER A 149 -6.32 16.60 -10.13
N GLY A 150 -7.26 16.94 -10.99
CA GLY A 150 -8.64 17.17 -10.60
C GLY A 150 -9.26 18.19 -11.52
N GLU A 151 -10.27 18.89 -11.00
CA GLU A 151 -11.15 19.77 -11.77
C GLU A 151 -11.72 19.02 -12.99
N ALA A 152 -12.10 17.77 -12.75
CA ALA A 152 -12.53 16.84 -13.77
C ALA A 152 -13.55 15.85 -13.21
N ASN A 153 -14.41 15.34 -14.09
CA ASN A 153 -15.21 14.17 -13.77
C ASN A 153 -14.35 12.91 -13.80
N VAL A 154 -14.48 12.06 -12.78
CA VAL A 154 -13.75 10.78 -12.69
C VAL A 154 -14.72 9.67 -12.33
N ARG A 155 -14.64 8.55 -13.06
CA ARG A 155 -15.46 7.36 -12.83
C ARG A 155 -14.98 6.58 -11.62
N SER A 156 -15.90 6.17 -10.75
CA SER A 156 -15.64 5.36 -9.55
C SER A 156 -16.37 4.01 -9.55
N SER A 157 -17.38 3.83 -10.41
CA SER A 157 -18.06 2.55 -10.65
C SER A 157 -18.59 2.47 -12.10
N PRO A 158 -19.09 1.32 -12.58
CA PRO A 158 -19.67 1.22 -13.92
C PRO A 158 -20.84 2.19 -14.12
N THR A 159 -21.52 2.56 -13.05
CA THR A 159 -22.73 3.39 -13.05
C THR A 159 -22.53 4.80 -12.52
N HIS A 160 -21.38 5.10 -11.89
CA HIS A 160 -21.14 6.39 -11.23
C HIS A 160 -19.81 7.04 -11.64
N TYR A 161 -19.86 8.32 -11.97
CA TYR A 161 -18.73 9.24 -12.00
C TYR A 161 -19.16 10.55 -11.33
N GLY A 162 -18.18 11.30 -10.82
CA GLY A 162 -18.45 12.58 -10.17
C GLY A 162 -17.30 13.57 -10.31
N TRP A 163 -17.57 14.83 -10.00
CA TRP A 163 -16.57 15.90 -10.01
C TRP A 163 -15.54 15.68 -8.90
N ARG A 164 -14.26 15.73 -9.27
CA ARG A 164 -13.13 15.68 -8.34
C ARG A 164 -12.47 17.05 -8.30
N SER A 165 -12.35 17.62 -7.11
CA SER A 165 -11.48 18.77 -6.90
C SER A 165 -10.02 18.36 -7.04
N ARG A 166 -9.14 19.34 -7.09
CA ARG A 166 -7.69 19.11 -7.07
C ARG A 166 -7.25 18.20 -5.91
N SER A 167 -6.51 17.15 -6.24
CA SER A 167 -5.81 16.25 -5.32
C SER A 167 -4.41 16.78 -4.99
N ASP A 168 -3.84 16.29 -3.90
CA ASP A 168 -2.51 16.70 -3.42
C ASP A 168 -1.36 16.02 -4.19
N GLY A 169 -1.66 14.93 -4.90
CA GLY A 169 -0.67 14.17 -5.69
C GLY A 169 0.08 13.11 -4.88
N ASP A 170 -0.64 12.44 -3.96
CA ASP A 170 -0.14 11.29 -3.21
C ASP A 170 0.12 10.07 -4.10
N GLY A 171 0.97 9.15 -3.66
CA GLY A 171 1.11 7.84 -4.30
C GLY A 171 -0.13 6.97 -4.13
N ILE A 172 -0.51 6.71 -2.87
CA ILE A 172 -1.68 5.91 -2.50
C ILE A 172 -2.43 6.63 -1.37
N SER A 173 -3.63 7.13 -1.66
CA SER A 173 -4.51 7.77 -0.68
C SER A 173 -5.58 6.80 -0.19
N ILE A 174 -5.66 6.58 1.12
CA ILE A 174 -6.58 5.66 1.80
C ILE A 174 -7.50 6.44 2.73
N PHE A 175 -8.76 6.58 2.32
CA PHE A 175 -9.69 7.54 2.91
C PHE A 175 -10.98 6.85 3.37
N GLY A 176 -11.21 6.78 4.68
CA GLY A 176 -12.38 6.10 5.24
C GLY A 176 -12.54 4.64 4.79
N ALA A 177 -11.42 3.95 4.55
CA ALA A 177 -11.38 2.61 3.99
C ALA A 177 -10.93 1.57 5.03
N ARG A 178 -11.26 0.29 4.80
CA ARG A 178 -10.88 -0.79 5.72
C ARG A 178 -10.43 -2.06 5.04
N ASP A 179 -9.67 -2.88 5.76
CA ASP A 179 -9.16 -4.16 5.25
C ASP A 179 -8.34 -3.96 3.97
N ILE A 180 -7.26 -3.18 4.10
CA ILE A 180 -6.35 -2.83 3.00
C ILE A 180 -4.96 -3.41 3.25
N TRP A 181 -4.35 -3.96 2.21
CA TRP A 181 -3.00 -4.48 2.26
C TRP A 181 -2.13 -3.97 1.10
N ILE A 182 -1.10 -3.20 1.43
CA ILE A 182 -0.13 -2.67 0.47
C ILE A 182 1.19 -3.43 0.66
N ASP A 183 1.56 -4.24 -0.33
CA ASP A 183 2.63 -5.23 -0.20
C ASP A 183 3.62 -5.25 -1.38
N HIS A 184 4.92 -5.37 -1.11
CA HIS A 184 5.95 -5.47 -2.18
C HIS A 184 5.92 -4.33 -3.20
N CYS A 185 5.42 -3.16 -2.85
CA CYS A 185 5.39 -2.00 -3.74
C CYS A 185 6.67 -1.17 -3.60
N SER A 186 7.06 -0.47 -4.67
CA SER A 186 8.15 0.51 -4.64
C SER A 186 7.57 1.91 -4.83
N LEU A 187 7.75 2.79 -3.86
CA LEU A 187 7.19 4.14 -3.86
C LEU A 187 8.26 5.23 -3.75
N SER A 188 8.18 6.27 -4.58
CA SER A 188 9.15 7.38 -4.56
C SER A 188 8.64 8.64 -5.27
N ARG A 189 9.21 9.81 -4.96
CA ARG A 189 9.10 11.02 -5.79
C ARG A 189 7.65 11.41 -6.19
N CYS A 190 6.71 11.30 -5.27
CA CYS A 190 5.38 11.89 -5.45
C CYS A 190 5.41 13.38 -5.09
N LYS A 191 4.32 14.09 -5.34
CA LYS A 191 4.23 15.51 -5.03
C LYS A 191 4.07 15.76 -3.54
N ASP A 192 3.15 15.03 -2.90
CA ASP A 192 2.84 15.17 -1.47
C ASP A 192 3.22 13.91 -0.68
N GLY A 193 2.28 13.05 -0.26
CA GLY A 193 2.55 11.79 0.44
C GLY A 193 2.94 10.62 -0.48
N LEU A 194 3.66 9.60 0.02
CA LEU A 194 3.71 8.30 -0.68
C LEU A 194 2.49 7.44 -0.32
N ILE A 195 2.16 7.36 0.97
CA ILE A 195 0.96 6.67 1.46
C ILE A 195 0.29 7.50 2.55
N ASP A 196 -0.95 7.89 2.30
CA ASP A 196 -1.76 8.64 3.26
C ASP A 196 -2.96 7.82 3.71
N VAL A 197 -3.12 7.67 5.03
CA VAL A 197 -4.20 6.90 5.65
C VAL A 197 -4.97 7.82 6.59
N VAL A 198 -6.20 8.15 6.23
CA VAL A 198 -6.96 9.20 6.90
C VAL A 198 -8.43 8.84 7.04
N MET A 199 -9.16 9.67 7.79
CA MET A 199 -10.63 9.70 7.80
C MET A 199 -11.27 8.44 8.38
N GLY A 200 -10.72 7.93 9.47
CA GLY A 200 -11.23 6.75 10.16
C GLY A 200 -10.88 5.43 9.48
N SER A 201 -9.93 5.45 8.52
CA SER A 201 -9.42 4.23 7.91
C SER A 201 -8.81 3.29 8.96
N THR A 202 -9.02 1.98 8.82
CA THR A 202 -8.57 0.99 9.82
C THR A 202 -8.41 -0.41 9.25
N GLY A 203 -7.73 -1.32 9.96
CA GLY A 203 -7.50 -2.67 9.45
C GLY A 203 -6.53 -2.66 8.26
N ILE A 204 -5.36 -2.03 8.44
CA ILE A 204 -4.40 -1.82 7.34
C ILE A 204 -3.07 -2.48 7.65
N THR A 205 -2.49 -3.12 6.64
CA THR A 205 -1.09 -3.58 6.67
C THR A 205 -0.33 -2.99 5.50
N ILE A 206 0.83 -2.40 5.78
CA ILE A 206 1.79 -1.89 4.81
C ILE A 206 3.07 -2.69 5.00
N SER A 207 3.36 -3.62 4.10
CA SER A 207 4.46 -4.56 4.27
C SER A 207 5.37 -4.76 3.07
N ASN A 208 6.63 -5.12 3.31
CA ASN A 208 7.58 -5.47 2.24
C ASN A 208 7.78 -4.39 1.17
N ASN A 209 7.39 -3.14 1.43
CA ASN A 209 7.51 -2.07 0.46
C ASN A 209 8.91 -1.46 0.53
N HIS A 210 9.32 -0.85 -0.58
CA HIS A 210 10.53 -0.05 -0.66
C HIS A 210 10.16 1.42 -0.88
N PHE A 211 10.57 2.27 0.06
CA PHE A 211 10.36 3.72 0.00
C PHE A 211 11.70 4.41 -0.23
N SER A 212 11.76 5.41 -1.11
CA SER A 212 13.01 6.17 -1.34
C SER A 212 12.75 7.53 -1.96
N SER A 213 13.75 8.44 -1.87
CA SER A 213 13.78 9.73 -2.59
C SER A 213 12.50 10.54 -2.45
N HIS A 214 12.12 10.86 -1.21
CA HIS A 214 10.85 11.52 -0.92
C HIS A 214 10.86 12.23 0.44
N ASN A 215 10.15 13.36 0.54
CA ASN A 215 10.09 14.13 1.78
C ASN A 215 9.08 13.55 2.77
N GLU A 216 7.80 13.58 2.42
CA GLU A 216 6.68 13.24 3.30
C GLU A 216 6.23 11.80 3.00
N VAL A 217 6.83 10.82 3.68
CA VAL A 217 6.67 9.40 3.27
C VAL A 217 5.28 8.86 3.56
N MET A 218 4.84 8.88 4.81
CA MET A 218 3.61 8.22 5.22
C MET A 218 2.88 8.97 6.34
N LEU A 219 1.67 9.43 6.06
CA LEU A 219 0.80 10.07 7.05
C LEU A 219 -0.30 9.12 7.53
N LEU A 220 -0.41 8.94 8.84
CA LEU A 220 -1.47 8.14 9.46
C LEU A 220 -2.31 9.04 10.37
N GLY A 221 -3.45 9.50 9.86
CA GLY A 221 -4.36 10.46 10.47
C GLY A 221 -3.99 11.90 10.10
N HIS A 222 -4.97 12.69 9.63
CA HIS A 222 -4.73 14.02 9.04
C HIS A 222 -4.83 15.17 10.05
N SER A 223 -5.58 14.99 11.15
CA SER A 223 -5.87 16.07 12.09
C SER A 223 -5.84 15.59 13.53
N ASP A 224 -5.17 16.37 14.38
CA ASP A 224 -5.11 16.15 15.82
C ASP A 224 -6.49 16.20 16.48
N LYS A 225 -7.52 16.71 15.80
CA LYS A 225 -8.89 16.87 16.29
C LYS A 225 -9.89 15.88 15.70
N TYR A 226 -9.50 15.08 14.70
CA TYR A 226 -10.42 14.17 14.03
C TYR A 226 -10.62 12.88 14.84
N ALA A 227 -11.62 12.90 15.73
CA ALA A 227 -11.90 11.81 16.68
C ALA A 227 -12.04 10.41 16.05
N PRO A 228 -12.61 10.22 14.85
CA PRO A 228 -12.72 8.89 14.25
C PRO A 228 -11.37 8.20 13.99
N ASP A 229 -10.27 8.94 13.83
CA ASP A 229 -8.92 8.36 13.66
C ASP A 229 -8.43 7.63 14.94
N SER A 230 -9.09 7.80 16.09
CA SER A 230 -8.79 6.99 17.29
C SER A 230 -9.10 5.49 17.10
N GLY A 231 -9.96 5.13 16.14
CA GLY A 231 -10.24 3.74 15.75
C GLY A 231 -9.27 3.17 14.72
N MET A 232 -8.32 3.97 14.22
CA MET A 232 -7.34 3.54 13.23
C MET A 232 -6.39 2.49 13.79
N GLN A 233 -6.18 1.41 13.04
CA GLN A 233 -5.21 0.37 13.36
C GLN A 233 -4.38 0.04 12.11
N VAL A 234 -3.07 0.27 12.20
CA VAL A 234 -2.14 0.09 11.07
C VAL A 234 -0.92 -0.74 11.49
N THR A 235 -0.58 -1.75 10.69
CA THR A 235 0.69 -2.50 10.83
C THR A 235 1.65 -2.07 9.73
N ILE A 236 2.84 -1.64 10.09
CA ILE A 236 3.95 -1.33 9.18
C ILE A 236 5.02 -2.37 9.43
N ALA A 237 5.23 -3.29 8.49
CA ALA A 237 6.11 -4.44 8.72
C ALA A 237 7.03 -4.78 7.56
N PHE A 238 8.30 -5.10 7.83
CA PHE A 238 9.26 -5.59 6.82
C PHE A 238 9.51 -4.63 5.65
N ASN A 239 9.16 -3.35 5.79
CA ASN A 239 9.46 -2.36 4.76
C ASN A 239 10.93 -1.96 4.82
N HIS A 240 11.46 -1.57 3.67
CA HIS A 240 12.74 -0.90 3.56
C HIS A 240 12.51 0.59 3.31
N PHE A 241 12.77 1.40 4.32
CA PHE A 241 12.85 2.85 4.22
C PHE A 241 14.28 3.21 3.81
N GLY A 242 14.46 3.35 2.50
CA GLY A 242 15.77 3.53 1.86
C GLY A 242 16.29 4.96 1.92
N HIS A 243 17.20 5.26 1.00
CA HIS A 243 17.92 6.53 0.96
C HIS A 243 17.06 7.72 0.53
N ASN A 244 17.52 8.92 0.90
CA ASN A 244 16.95 10.22 0.53
C ASN A 244 15.49 10.36 0.99
N LEU A 245 15.19 9.83 2.17
CA LEU A 245 13.92 10.04 2.85
C LEU A 245 14.10 11.11 3.91
N VAL A 246 13.21 12.11 3.93
CA VAL A 246 13.35 13.21 4.90
C VAL A 246 12.66 12.87 6.21
N GLN A 247 11.37 12.50 6.17
CA GLN A 247 10.54 12.34 7.37
C GLN A 247 9.30 11.45 7.17
N ARG A 248 8.51 11.29 8.25
CA ARG A 248 7.21 10.61 8.27
C ARG A 248 7.25 9.13 7.90
N MET A 249 8.07 8.33 8.59
CA MET A 249 8.17 6.89 8.39
C MET A 249 7.70 6.07 9.62
N PRO A 250 6.45 6.21 10.12
CA PRO A 250 5.37 7.10 9.70
C PRO A 250 5.30 8.41 10.53
N ARG A 251 4.38 9.30 10.15
CA ARG A 251 3.86 10.35 11.04
C ARG A 251 2.42 10.02 11.46
N CYS A 252 2.21 9.74 12.75
CA CYS A 252 0.96 9.21 13.27
C CYS A 252 0.12 10.24 14.03
N ARG A 253 -1.20 10.03 14.04
CA ARG A 253 -2.13 10.70 14.94
C ARG A 253 -3.18 9.75 15.48
N ARG A 254 -3.49 9.87 16.77
CA ARG A 254 -4.56 9.17 17.49
C ARG A 254 -4.47 7.64 17.56
N GLY A 255 -4.62 6.94 16.44
CA GLY A 255 -4.82 5.49 16.39
C GLY A 255 -3.68 4.63 16.95
N PHE A 256 -3.79 3.32 16.75
CA PHE A 256 -2.81 2.33 17.16
C PHE A 256 -1.95 1.87 15.97
N ILE A 257 -0.66 2.13 16.04
CA ILE A 257 0.30 1.82 14.97
C ILE A 257 1.35 0.85 15.49
N HIS A 258 1.46 -0.31 14.83
CA HIS A 258 2.49 -1.30 15.11
C HIS A 258 3.55 -1.26 14.02
N ILE A 259 4.75 -0.81 14.37
CA ILE A 259 5.90 -0.69 13.47
C ILE A 259 6.88 -1.81 13.81
N VAL A 260 6.98 -2.84 12.97
CA VAL A 260 7.69 -4.06 13.31
C VAL A 260 8.64 -4.56 12.23
N ASN A 261 9.90 -4.85 12.58
CA ASN A 261 10.91 -5.43 11.70
C ASN A 261 11.13 -4.68 10.37
N ASN A 262 11.06 -3.35 10.37
CA ASN A 262 11.41 -2.52 9.22
C ASN A 262 12.90 -2.14 9.28
N ASP A 263 13.49 -1.86 8.11
CA ASP A 263 14.86 -1.32 8.00
C ASP A 263 14.81 0.15 7.58
N PHE A 264 15.44 1.01 8.38
CA PHE A 264 15.46 2.46 8.18
C PHE A 264 16.88 2.94 7.90
N THR A 265 17.07 3.57 6.75
CA THR A 265 18.38 4.01 6.28
C THR A 265 18.46 5.52 6.14
N ARG A 266 19.10 6.17 7.11
CA ARG A 266 19.56 7.57 7.06
C ARG A 266 18.48 8.58 6.63
N TRP A 267 17.50 8.78 7.52
CA TRP A 267 16.54 9.88 7.37
C TRP A 267 17.23 11.25 7.50
N GLU A 268 16.64 12.30 6.93
CA GLU A 268 17.23 13.66 7.00
C GLU A 268 16.71 14.47 8.20
N MET A 269 15.47 14.25 8.64
CA MET A 269 14.87 15.01 9.74
C MET A 269 14.49 14.11 10.93
N TYR A 270 13.54 13.18 10.76
CA TYR A 270 13.19 12.17 11.76
C TYR A 270 12.64 10.91 11.09
N ALA A 271 12.67 9.76 11.77
CA ALA A 271 12.08 8.54 11.25
C ALA A 271 10.59 8.43 11.63
N ILE A 272 10.29 8.28 12.91
CA ILE A 272 8.94 8.03 13.41
C ILE A 272 8.49 9.26 14.19
N GLY A 273 7.31 9.78 13.89
CA GLY A 273 6.77 10.89 14.67
C GLY A 273 5.27 10.86 14.82
N GLY A 274 4.72 11.79 15.60
CA GLY A 274 3.27 11.89 15.69
C GLY A 274 2.76 12.93 16.67
N SER A 275 1.54 13.38 16.42
CA SER A 275 0.81 14.39 17.22
C SER A 275 -0.61 13.90 17.52
N GLY A 276 -1.36 14.53 18.43
CA GLY A 276 -2.72 14.06 18.75
C GLY A 276 -2.78 12.69 19.45
N ASN A 277 -1.79 12.38 20.29
CA ASN A 277 -1.73 11.21 21.17
C ASN A 277 -1.88 9.83 20.48
N PRO A 278 -1.06 9.50 19.45
CA PRO A 278 -1.05 8.18 18.85
C PRO A 278 -0.45 7.14 19.81
N THR A 279 -0.88 5.88 19.69
CA THR A 279 -0.18 4.75 20.31
C THR A 279 0.76 4.13 19.29
N ILE A 280 2.07 4.28 19.48
CA ILE A 280 3.09 3.74 18.58
C ILE A 280 3.85 2.62 19.28
N ASN A 281 3.72 1.40 18.76
CA ASN A 281 4.50 0.25 19.21
C ASN A 281 5.60 -0.06 18.19
N SER A 282 6.85 0.30 18.49
CA SER A 282 8.02 0.00 17.64
C SER A 282 8.78 -1.21 18.16
N GLN A 283 8.83 -2.30 17.37
CA GLN A 283 9.43 -3.57 17.79
C GLN A 283 10.36 -4.16 16.71
N GLY A 284 11.60 -4.50 17.06
CA GLY A 284 12.49 -5.25 16.16
C GLY A 284 12.93 -4.51 14.90
N ASN A 285 12.69 -3.19 14.81
CA ASN A 285 13.14 -2.37 13.69
C ASN A 285 14.67 -2.14 13.75
N ARG A 286 15.30 -2.02 12.58
CA ARG A 286 16.70 -1.63 12.44
C ARG A 286 16.78 -0.17 12.01
N TYR A 287 17.56 0.63 12.75
CA TYR A 287 17.75 2.05 12.44
C TYR A 287 19.23 2.34 12.18
N MET A 288 19.54 2.76 10.95
CA MET A 288 20.83 3.35 10.62
C MET A 288 20.68 4.86 10.57
N ALA A 289 20.99 5.53 11.68
CA ALA A 289 20.89 6.99 11.79
C ALA A 289 21.81 7.71 10.77
N PRO A 290 21.43 8.92 10.30
CA PRO A 290 22.26 9.78 9.45
C PRO A 290 23.55 10.21 10.17
N PHE A 291 24.52 10.77 9.46
CA PHE A 291 25.74 11.29 10.07
C PHE A 291 25.50 12.56 10.89
N ASP A 292 24.52 13.37 10.49
CA ASP A 292 24.11 14.59 11.20
C ASP A 292 23.77 14.28 12.67
N ARG A 293 24.36 15.07 13.58
CA ARG A 293 24.16 14.94 15.02
C ARG A 293 22.77 15.40 15.46
N ASN A 294 22.12 16.28 14.69
CA ASN A 294 20.80 16.80 15.01
C ASN A 294 19.66 15.86 14.60
N ALA A 295 19.95 14.86 13.76
CA ALA A 295 18.97 13.89 13.27
C ALA A 295 19.22 12.47 13.80
N LYS A 296 19.88 12.33 14.95
CA LYS A 296 20.14 11.02 15.58
C LYS A 296 18.92 10.41 16.26
N GLU A 297 18.03 11.27 16.76
CA GLU A 297 16.80 10.81 17.40
C GLU A 297 15.86 10.22 16.34
N VAL A 298 15.39 8.99 16.59
CA VAL A 298 14.42 8.31 15.72
C VAL A 298 13.06 8.98 15.82
N SER A 299 12.69 9.41 17.03
CA SER A 299 11.38 9.94 17.39
C SER A 299 11.27 11.46 17.22
N PHE A 300 10.09 11.91 16.79
CA PHE A 300 9.68 13.31 16.88
C PHE A 300 8.26 13.40 17.49
N LYS A 301 8.05 14.33 18.44
CA LYS A 301 6.77 14.54 19.13
C LYS A 301 6.06 15.79 18.62
#